data_AF-A0A962Z7E1-F1
#
_entry.id   AF-A0A962Z7E1-F1
#
_cell.length_a   1.000
_cell.length_b   1.000
_cell.length_c   1.000
_cell.angle_alpha   90.00
_cell.angle_beta   90.00
_cell.angle_gamma   90.00
#
_symmetry.space_group_name_H-M   'P 1'
#
loop_
_entity.id
_entity.type
_entity.pdbx_description
1 polymer ?
#
loop_
_entity_poly.entity_id
_entity_poly.type
_entity_poly.pdbx_seq_one_letter_code
_entity_poly.pdbx_strand_id
1 'polypeptide(L)'
;MTAEARLYTLSNMPQDEPMAGIARRRVMGEKAMVSEVQVEKGCEIPWHEHPNEQFVILLEGRLQFDVAKPDGGRERHVMGPGDMLHLP
;
A
#
# COMPACT_ATOMS: atom_id res chain seq x y z
N MET A 1 -5.26 2.18 -30.03
CA MET A 1 -4.24 3.15 -29.57
C MET A 1 -3.15 2.36 -28.89
N THR A 2 -1.92 2.37 -29.42
CA THR A 2 -0.77 1.75 -28.74
C THR A 2 -0.26 2.74 -27.70
N ALA A 3 -0.62 2.53 -26.43
CA ALA A 3 -0.02 3.31 -25.36
C ALA A 3 1.49 3.00 -25.30
N GLU A 4 2.32 4.04 -25.25
CA GLU A 4 3.77 3.86 -25.11
C GLU A 4 4.12 3.44 -23.69
N ALA A 5 5.05 2.49 -23.58
CA ALA A 5 5.59 2.07 -22.29
C ALA A 5 6.37 3.22 -21.63
N ARG A 6 6.21 3.37 -20.32
CA ARG A 6 6.94 4.37 -19.52
C ARG A 6 7.79 3.66 -18.48
N LEU A 7 9.07 4.01 -18.42
CA LEU A 7 9.98 3.56 -17.38
C LEU A 7 9.97 4.58 -16.24
N TYR A 8 9.79 4.09 -15.01
CA TYR A 8 9.85 4.91 -13.80
C TYR A 8 10.99 4.44 -12.92
N THR A 9 11.74 5.38 -12.34
CA THR A 9 12.66 5.12 -11.23
C THR A 9 12.00 5.66 -9.97
N LEU A 10 11.47 4.79 -9.12
CA LEU A 10 10.66 5.18 -7.96
C LEU A 10 11.37 6.21 -7.09
N SER A 11 12.65 6.01 -6.77
CA SER A 11 13.43 6.94 -5.93
C SER A 11 13.52 8.37 -6.47
N ASN A 12 13.32 8.58 -7.77
CA ASN A 12 13.36 9.90 -8.41
C ASN A 12 11.97 10.53 -8.58
N MET A 13 10.91 9.81 -8.22
CA MET A 13 9.54 10.32 -8.34
C MET A 13 9.21 11.29 -7.21
N PRO A 14 8.34 12.28 -7.47
CA PRO A 14 7.83 13.15 -6.41
C PRO A 14 7.14 12.33 -5.33
N GLN A 15 7.35 12.73 -4.09
CA GLN A 15 6.73 12.14 -2.91
C GLN A 15 5.56 13.03 -2.47
N ASP A 16 4.40 12.42 -2.19
CA ASP A 16 3.28 13.08 -1.52
C ASP A 16 3.11 12.54 -0.08
N GLU A 17 2.50 13.37 0.77
CA GLU A 17 2.17 13.06 2.15
C GLU A 17 0.65 13.13 2.32
N PRO A 18 -0.08 12.02 2.17
CA PRO A 18 -1.54 12.04 2.28
C PRO A 18 -2.03 12.34 3.70
N MET A 19 -1.21 12.04 4.70
CA MET A 19 -1.46 12.32 6.11
C MET A 19 -0.14 12.30 6.88
N ALA A 20 -0.13 12.87 8.08
CA ALA A 20 1.04 12.86 8.95
C ALA A 20 1.54 11.42 9.20
N GLY A 21 2.85 11.22 9.07
CA GLY A 21 3.50 9.92 9.24
C GLY A 21 3.42 8.98 8.03
N ILE A 22 2.84 9.43 6.91
CA ILE A 22 2.82 8.68 5.65
C ILE A 22 3.49 9.50 4.56
N ALA A 23 4.49 8.90 3.92
CA ALA A 23 5.13 9.39 2.73
C ALA A 23 5.00 8.35 1.63
N ARG A 24 4.68 8.74 0.39
CA ARG A 24 4.55 7.77 -0.70
C ARG A 24 4.94 8.32 -2.07
N ARG A 25 5.32 7.40 -2.95
CA ARG A 25 5.53 7.63 -4.38
C ARG A 25 4.68 6.65 -5.16
N ARG A 26 3.99 7.11 -6.21
CA ARG A 26 2.97 6.29 -6.88
C ARG A 26 2.97 6.43 -8.38
N VAL A 27 2.80 5.29 -9.05
CA VAL A 27 2.45 5.21 -10.47
C VAL A 27 1.00 4.79 -10.57
N MET A 28 0.15 5.63 -11.16
CA MET A 28 -1.26 5.35 -11.40
C MET A 28 -1.47 5.04 -12.88
N GLY A 29 -1.86 3.80 -13.17
CA GLY A 29 -2.34 3.38 -14.49
C GLY A 29 -3.86 3.42 -14.57
N GLU A 30 -4.40 2.98 -15.71
CA GLU A 30 -5.86 2.92 -15.92
C GLU A 30 -6.54 1.86 -15.05
N LYS A 31 -5.87 0.73 -14.80
CA LYS A 31 -6.44 -0.44 -14.11
C LYS A 31 -5.76 -0.80 -12.80
N ALA A 32 -4.58 -0.24 -12.55
CA ALA A 32 -3.76 -0.59 -11.40
C ALA A 32 -2.96 0.61 -10.94
N MET A 33 -2.63 0.60 -9.64
CA MET A 33 -1.74 1.56 -9.01
C MET A 33 -0.64 0.80 -8.29
N VAL A 34 0.59 1.25 -8.46
CA VAL A 34 1.75 0.75 -7.69
C VAL A 34 2.25 1.90 -6.83
N SER A 35 2.42 1.63 -5.54
CA SER A 35 2.83 2.63 -4.55
C SER A 35 3.99 2.10 -3.72
N GLU A 36 5.05 2.89 -3.61
CA GLU A 36 6.01 2.79 -2.51
C GLU A 36 5.49 3.65 -1.37
N VAL A 37 5.29 3.06 -0.19
CA VAL A 37 4.75 3.75 0.97
C VAL A 37 5.69 3.57 2.15
N GLN A 38 6.06 4.68 2.78
CA GLN A 38 6.79 4.74 4.03
C GLN A 38 5.83 5.14 5.13
N VAL A 39 5.85 4.38 6.23
CA VAL A 39 4.97 4.56 7.38
C VAL A 39 5.85 4.77 8.61
N GLU A 40 5.69 5.91 9.27
CA GLU A 40 6.40 6.19 10.51
C GLU A 40 5.95 5.28 11.63
N LYS A 41 6.89 4.95 12.54
CA LYS A 41 6.58 4.12 13.70
C LYS A 41 5.49 4.77 14.56
N GLY A 42 4.41 4.03 14.79
CA GLY A 42 3.27 4.49 15.59
C GLY A 42 2.23 5.27 14.79
N CYS A 43 2.42 5.44 13.47
CA CYS A 43 1.38 5.95 12.60
C CYS A 43 0.23 4.92 12.51
N GLU A 44 -0.99 5.35 12.79
CA GLU A 44 -2.21 4.55 12.60
C GLU A 44 -2.92 5.02 11.33
N ILE A 45 -3.12 4.09 10.40
CA ILE A 45 -3.83 4.35 9.15
C ILE A 45 -5.33 4.10 9.42
N PRO A 46 -6.23 5.06 9.15
CA PRO A 46 -7.66 4.88 9.34
C PRO A 46 -8.21 3.73 8.50
N TRP A 47 -9.24 3.05 9.01
CA TRP A 47 -9.99 2.06 8.26
C TRP A 47 -10.59 2.66 6.98
N HIS A 48 -10.44 1.95 5.88
CA HIS A 48 -10.99 2.32 4.59
C HIS A 48 -11.10 1.08 3.69
N GLU A 49 -11.82 1.22 2.58
CA GLU A 49 -12.03 0.19 1.57
C GLU A 49 -11.84 0.77 0.17
N HIS A 50 -11.46 -0.10 -0.77
CA HIS A 50 -11.35 0.24 -2.18
C HIS A 50 -12.12 -0.79 -3.01
N PRO A 51 -12.68 -0.41 -4.17
CA PRO A 51 -13.29 -1.36 -5.09
C PRO A 51 -12.26 -2.19 -5.88
N ASN A 52 -10.96 -1.86 -5.78
CA ASN A 52 -9.88 -2.53 -6.48
C ASN A 52 -9.17 -3.52 -5.54
N GLU A 53 -8.79 -4.67 -6.09
CA GLU A 53 -7.88 -5.63 -5.44
C GLU A 53 -6.57 -4.92 -5.04
N GLN A 54 -6.08 -5.22 -3.84
CA GLN A 54 -4.90 -4.60 -3.27
C GLN A 54 -3.88 -5.64 -2.81
N PHE A 55 -2.62 -5.41 -3.16
CA PHE A 55 -1.48 -6.16 -2.67
C PHE A 55 -0.59 -5.26 -1.82
N VAL A 56 -0.13 -5.79 -0.68
CA VAL A 56 0.79 -5.11 0.22
C VAL A 56 1.97 -6.03 0.46
N ILE A 57 3.18 -5.60 0.09
CA ILE A 57 4.41 -6.30 0.40
C ILE A 57 5.18 -5.45 1.40
N LEU A 58 5.52 -6.01 2.56
CA LEU A 58 6.36 -5.30 3.52
C LEU A 58 7.83 -5.51 3.14
N LEU A 59 8.49 -4.44 2.69
CA LEU A 59 9.90 -4.52 2.28
C LEU A 59 10.86 -4.44 3.47
N GLU A 60 10.55 -3.57 4.44
CA GLU A 60 11.38 -3.32 5.62
C GLU A 60 10.49 -3.02 6.84
N GLY A 61 11.03 -3.26 8.05
CA GLY A 61 10.34 -2.96 9.30
C GLY A 61 9.34 -4.03 9.76
N ARG A 62 8.28 -3.60 10.45
CA ARG A 62 7.22 -4.47 10.98
C ARG A 62 5.89 -3.73 10.96
N LEU A 63 4.84 -4.39 10.50
CA LEU A 63 3.51 -3.80 10.37
C LEU A 63 2.47 -4.68 11.07
N GLN A 64 1.61 -4.08 11.87
CA GLN A 64 0.37 -4.72 12.31
C GLN A 64 -0.73 -4.31 11.34
N PHE A 65 -1.27 -5.27 10.62
CA PHE A 65 -2.31 -5.05 9.62
C PHE A 65 -3.60 -5.67 10.11
N ASP A 66 -4.59 -4.83 10.43
CA ASP A 66 -5.92 -5.29 10.80
C ASP A 66 -6.83 -5.27 9.54
N VAL A 67 -7.55 -6.35 9.27
CA VAL A 67 -8.52 -6.46 8.17
C VAL A 67 -9.90 -6.89 8.69
N ALA A 68 -10.96 -6.41 8.03
CA ALA A 68 -12.32 -6.84 8.31
C ALA A 68 -12.57 -8.22 7.67
N LYS A 69 -13.31 -9.08 8.39
CA LYS A 69 -13.73 -10.39 7.87
C LYS A 69 -15.13 -10.32 7.26
N PRO A 70 -15.46 -11.20 6.30
CA PRO A 70 -16.80 -11.27 5.72
C PRO A 70 -17.92 -11.54 6.72
N ASP A 71 -17.61 -12.17 7.86
CA ASP A 71 -18.56 -12.45 8.95
C ASP A 71 -18.75 -11.28 9.92
N GLY A 72 -18.17 -10.12 9.64
CA GLY A 72 -18.18 -8.95 10.51
C GLY A 72 -17.11 -8.98 11.61
N GLY A 73 -16.28 -10.02 11.65
CA GLY A 73 -15.12 -10.11 12.54
C GLY A 73 -13.93 -9.25 12.09
N ARG A 74 -12.84 -9.35 12.86
CA ARG A 74 -11.55 -8.74 12.51
C ARG A 74 -10.45 -9.79 12.52
N GLU A 75 -9.50 -9.63 11.61
CA GLU A 75 -8.26 -10.41 11.57
C GLU A 75 -7.07 -9.48 11.73
N ARG A 76 -6.05 -9.96 12.44
CA ARG A 76 -4.80 -9.24 12.63
C ARG A 76 -3.67 -10.05 12.04
N HIS A 77 -2.94 -9.44 11.13
CA HIS A 77 -1.67 -9.95 10.62
C HIS A 77 -0.53 -9.14 11.21
N VAL A 78 0.56 -9.81 11.57
CA VAL A 78 1.80 -9.14 11.96
C VAL A 78 2.84 -9.49 10.91
N MET A 79 3.10 -8.53 10.03
CA MET A 79 3.95 -8.70 8.86
C MET A 79 5.40 -8.34 9.19
N GLY A 80 6.34 -9.13 8.66
CA GLY A 80 7.76 -8.85 8.57
C GLY A 80 8.23 -8.67 7.12
N PRO A 81 9.52 -8.35 6.90
CA PRO A 81 10.07 -8.16 5.57
C PRO A 81 9.89 -9.40 4.68
N GLY A 82 9.37 -9.19 3.47
CA GLY A 82 9.07 -10.25 2.50
C GLY A 82 7.65 -10.83 2.60
N ASP A 83 6.90 -10.55 3.67
CA ASP A 83 5.50 -10.96 3.76
C ASP A 83 4.65 -10.15 2.77
N MET A 84 3.71 -10.84 2.13
CA MET A 84 2.73 -10.26 1.23
C MET A 84 1.31 -10.54 1.73
N LEU A 85 0.50 -9.49 1.77
CA LEU A 85 -0.92 -9.56 2.05
C LEU A 85 -1.71 -9.21 0.78
N HIS A 86 -2.70 -10.03 0.48
CA HIS A 86 -3.63 -9.85 -0.63
C HIS A 86 -5.01 -9.54 -0.07
N LEU A 87 -5.57 -8.39 -0.45
CA LEU A 87 -6.94 -7.99 -0.16
C LEU A 87 -7.74 -8.04 -1.48
N PRO A 88 -8.73 -8.93 -1.59
CA PRO A 88 -9.54 -9.06 -2.79
C PRO A 88 -10.52 -7.91 -2.99
#